data_AF-A0A432L975-F1
#
_entry.id   AF-A0A432L975-F1
#
_cell.length_a   1.000
_cell.length_b   1.000
_cell.length_c   1.000
_cell.angle_alpha   90.00
_cell.angle_beta   90.00
_cell.angle_gamma   90.00
#
_symmetry.space_group_name_H-M   'P 1'
#
loop_
_entity.id
_entity.type
_entity.pdbx_description
1 polymer ?
#
loop_
_entity_poly.entity_id
_entity_poly.type
_entity_poly.pdbx_seq_one_letter_code
_entity_poly.pdbx_strand_id
1 'polypeptide(L)'
;MTINLTDAYIERCDKETEDTIAQEQSSFLATPITYFKQHLNEFLYIESPTFEAVKIDAISLEVDDVFRTYMVLLGLKVQKKHTSTIKTFLEEHLHTTETKNYSAMFSGEDGLWELNIPIDFIEGFSESMTVHEALTLALQFIQKLIQTTEQNN
;
A
#
# COMPACT_ATOMS: atom_id res chain seq x y z
N MET A 1 10.02 -10.26 8.39
CA MET A 1 10.75 -8.97 8.42
C MET A 1 10.01 -8.06 9.38
N THR A 2 10.71 -7.39 10.29
CA THR A 2 10.11 -6.34 11.14
C THR A 2 10.37 -5.01 10.47
N ILE A 3 9.31 -4.26 10.16
CA ILE A 3 9.42 -2.98 9.46
C ILE A 3 9.45 -1.89 10.52
N ASN A 4 10.53 -1.13 10.54
CA ASN A 4 10.71 -0.04 11.48
C ASN A 4 10.32 1.29 10.83
N LEU A 5 9.23 1.89 11.30
CA LEU A 5 8.71 3.18 10.82
C LEU A 5 8.96 4.32 11.83
N THR A 6 9.94 4.17 12.71
CA THR A 6 10.24 5.19 13.75
C THR A 6 10.71 6.50 13.12
N ASP A 7 11.50 6.42 12.04
CA ASP A 7 12.05 7.57 11.31
C ASP A 7 11.23 7.90 10.04
N ALA A 8 10.00 7.41 9.95
CA ALA A 8 9.14 7.66 8.80
C ALA A 8 8.59 9.10 8.84
N TYR A 9 8.55 9.73 7.67
CA TYR A 9 7.73 10.93 7.46
C TYR A 9 6.29 10.50 7.26
N ILE A 10 5.36 11.09 8.01
CA ILE A 10 3.95 10.69 8.02
C ILE A 10 3.09 11.93 7.94
N GLU A 11 2.15 11.96 7.00
CA GLU A 11 1.18 13.03 6.86
C GLU A 11 -0.22 12.47 6.67
N ARG A 12 -1.20 13.08 7.33
CA ARG A 12 -2.59 12.97 6.92
C ARG A 12 -2.89 14.08 5.94
N CYS A 13 -3.52 13.73 4.84
CA CYS A 13 -3.82 14.63 3.74
C CYS A 13 -5.30 14.51 3.36
N ASP A 14 -5.86 15.58 2.80
CA ASP A 14 -7.21 15.56 2.23
C ASP A 14 -7.17 14.97 0.82
N LYS A 15 -8.07 14.04 0.50
CA LYS A 15 -8.10 13.35 -0.79
C LYS A 15 -8.56 14.23 -1.95
N GLU A 16 -9.40 15.23 -1.69
CA GLU A 16 -9.93 16.08 -2.75
C GLU A 16 -8.95 17.18 -3.12
N THR A 17 -8.26 17.75 -2.12
CA THR A 17 -7.35 18.88 -2.34
C THR A 17 -5.87 18.51 -2.35
N GLU A 18 -5.52 17.30 -1.92
CA GLU A 18 -4.14 16.83 -1.68
C GLU A 18 -3.37 17.66 -0.63
N ASP A 19 -4.04 18.56 0.08
CA ASP A 19 -3.41 19.39 1.10
C ASP A 19 -3.10 18.59 2.37
N THR A 20 -1.95 18.87 2.97
CA THR A 20 -1.59 18.34 4.30
C THR A 20 -2.56 18.85 5.35
N ILE A 21 -3.27 17.93 6.01
CA ILE A 21 -4.12 18.21 7.17
C ILE A 21 -3.23 18.31 8.42
N ALA A 22 -2.33 17.34 8.60
CA ALA A 22 -1.39 17.30 9.70
C ALA A 22 -0.18 16.43 9.38
N GLN A 23 1.00 16.87 9.82
CA GLN A 23 2.18 16.01 9.91
C GLN A 23 2.10 15.22 11.22
N GLU A 24 2.09 13.89 11.13
CA GLU A 24 1.92 12.99 12.26
C GLU A 24 3.26 12.43 12.74
N GLN A 25 3.29 12.03 14.02
CA GLN A 25 4.42 11.27 14.59
C GLN A 25 4.19 9.77 14.39
N SER A 26 5.26 8.97 14.49
CA SER A 26 5.18 7.50 14.39
C SER A 26 4.20 6.86 15.39
N SER A 27 3.90 7.54 16.50
CA SER A 27 2.84 7.13 17.44
C SER A 27 1.45 7.05 16.81
N PHE A 28 1.18 7.81 15.75
CA PHE A 28 -0.09 7.74 15.02
C PHE A 28 -0.34 6.35 14.42
N LEU A 29 0.73 5.61 14.09
CA LEU A 29 0.62 4.26 13.53
C LEU A 29 0.01 3.25 14.52
N ALA A 30 -0.05 3.56 15.81
CA ALA A 30 -0.74 2.75 16.82
C ALA A 30 -2.27 2.96 16.82
N THR A 31 -2.79 3.93 16.06
CA THR A 31 -4.23 4.17 15.91
C THR A 31 -4.90 2.98 15.22
N PRO A 32 -6.15 2.61 15.59
CA PRO A 32 -6.93 1.61 14.85
C PRO A 32 -7.10 2.00 13.39
N ILE A 33 -6.97 1.04 12.47
CA ILE A 33 -7.14 1.29 11.03
C ILE A 33 -8.55 1.82 10.70
N THR A 34 -9.55 1.47 11.52
CA THR A 34 -10.94 1.97 11.45
C THR A 34 -11.06 3.49 11.54
N TYR A 35 -10.01 4.20 11.95
CA TYR A 35 -9.92 5.65 11.83
C TYR A 35 -10.25 6.15 10.41
N PHE A 36 -9.70 5.52 9.37
CA PHE A 36 -9.92 5.96 7.97
C PHE A 36 -11.33 5.69 7.47
N LYS A 37 -12.07 4.75 8.06
CA LYS A 37 -13.51 4.59 7.78
C LYS A 37 -14.37 5.70 8.40
N GLN A 38 -13.88 6.35 9.43
CA GLN A 38 -14.54 7.50 10.07
C GLN A 38 -14.15 8.82 9.41
N HIS A 39 -13.01 8.86 8.73
CA HIS A 39 -12.43 10.04 8.07
C HIS A 39 -12.16 9.71 6.60
N LEU A 40 -13.23 9.44 5.87
CA LEU A 40 -13.16 8.91 4.50
C LEU A 40 -12.54 9.89 3.50
N ASN A 41 -12.56 11.19 3.80
CA ASN A 41 -11.89 12.22 3.00
C ASN A 41 -10.37 12.29 3.25
N GLU A 42 -9.83 11.50 4.19
CA GLU A 42 -8.42 11.52 4.54
C GLU A 42 -7.66 10.31 3.96
N PHE A 43 -6.40 10.53 3.60
CA PHE A 43 -5.42 9.47 3.38
C PHE A 43 -4.16 9.72 4.20
N LEU A 44 -3.41 8.65 4.46
CA LEU A 44 -2.13 8.72 5.16
C LEU A 44 -1.00 8.52 4.17
N TYR A 45 -0.21 9.55 3.95
CA TYR A 45 1.03 9.51 3.19
C TYR A 45 2.20 9.15 4.10
N ILE A 46 3.05 8.23 3.64
CA ILE A 46 4.20 7.75 4.40
C ILE A 46 5.41 7.64 3.48
N GLU A 47 6.52 8.25 3.88
CA GLU A 47 7.85 7.98 3.34
C GLU A 47 8.74 7.40 4.43
N SER A 48 9.56 6.41 4.07
CA SER A 48 10.51 5.85 5.01
C SER A 48 11.74 5.31 4.28
N PRO A 49 12.96 5.51 4.82
CA PRO A 49 14.15 4.85 4.31
C PRO A 49 14.04 3.32 4.25
N THR A 50 13.15 2.71 5.04
CA THR A 50 12.91 1.27 4.99
C THR A 50 12.25 0.79 3.70
N PHE A 51 11.59 1.68 2.94
CA PHE A 51 10.89 1.32 1.71
C PHE A 51 11.84 1.06 0.53
N GLU A 52 13.07 1.57 0.59
CA GLU A 52 14.10 1.28 -0.41
C GLU A 52 14.38 -0.23 -0.53
N ALA A 53 14.35 -0.96 0.60
CA ALA A 53 14.53 -2.41 0.62
C ALA A 53 13.42 -3.18 -0.12
N VAL A 54 12.26 -2.55 -0.33
CA VAL A 54 11.12 -3.06 -1.10
C VAL A 54 10.83 -2.20 -2.34
N LYS A 55 11.83 -1.47 -2.85
CA LYS A 55 11.76 -0.76 -4.15
C LYS A 55 10.56 0.20 -4.26
N ILE A 56 10.21 0.88 -3.17
CA ILE A 56 9.12 1.86 -3.07
C ILE A 56 9.67 3.15 -2.46
N ASP A 57 9.15 4.30 -2.89
CA ASP A 57 9.47 5.60 -2.27
C ASP A 57 8.50 5.96 -1.14
N ALA A 58 7.20 5.81 -1.41
CA ALA A 58 6.14 6.19 -0.50
C ALA A 58 4.94 5.25 -0.58
N ILE A 59 4.11 5.27 0.46
CA ILE A 59 2.82 4.59 0.53
C ILE A 59 1.74 5.62 0.88
N SER A 60 0.63 5.56 0.16
CA SER A 60 -0.63 6.17 0.60
C SER A 60 -1.59 5.09 1.08
N LEU A 61 -2.08 5.21 2.32
CA LEU A 61 -3.13 4.37 2.89
C LEU A 61 -4.44 5.14 2.95
N GLU A 62 -5.50 4.58 2.38
CA GLU A 62 -6.82 5.22 2.36
C GLU A 62 -7.96 4.19 2.40
N VAL A 63 -9.20 4.68 2.48
CA VAL A 63 -10.41 3.87 2.28
C VAL A 63 -11.11 4.35 1.02
N ASP A 64 -11.30 3.48 0.02
CA ASP A 64 -12.04 3.81 -1.19
C ASP A 64 -13.47 4.30 -0.89
N ASP A 65 -13.97 5.28 -1.65
CA ASP A 65 -15.24 5.93 -1.36
C ASP A 65 -16.49 5.15 -1.76
N VAL A 66 -16.35 4.19 -2.67
CA VAL A 66 -17.46 3.46 -3.28
C VAL A 66 -17.74 2.17 -2.50
N PHE A 67 -16.70 1.38 -2.27
CA PHE A 67 -16.71 0.05 -1.68
C PHE A 67 -16.29 0.05 -0.21
N ARG A 68 -15.73 1.17 0.29
CA ARG A 68 -15.22 1.27 1.68
C ARG A 68 -14.12 0.25 1.99
N THR A 69 -13.35 -0.11 0.97
CA THR A 69 -12.19 -1.02 1.02
C THR A 69 -10.96 -0.24 1.44
N TYR A 70 -10.13 -0.78 2.34
CA TYR A 70 -8.82 -0.18 2.61
C TYR A 70 -7.87 -0.43 1.44
N MET A 71 -7.23 0.62 0.97
CA MET A 71 -6.36 0.63 -0.19
C MET A 71 -4.97 1.10 0.20
N VAL A 72 -3.95 0.41 -0.30
CA VAL A 72 -2.57 0.87 -0.29
C VAL A 72 -2.17 1.23 -1.72
N LEU A 73 -1.82 2.49 -1.95
CA LEU A 73 -1.37 3.03 -3.22
C LEU A 73 0.14 3.28 -3.14
N LEU A 74 0.88 2.84 -4.16
CA LEU A 74 2.34 2.99 -4.20
C LEU A 74 2.92 2.88 -5.61
N GLY A 75 4.13 3.41 -5.76
CA GLY A 75 5.00 3.22 -6.92
C GLY A 75 6.05 2.13 -6.67
N LEU A 76 6.03 1.05 -7.44
CA LEU A 76 6.99 -0.07 -7.35
C LEU A 76 8.03 -0.01 -8.47
N LYS A 77 9.30 0.19 -8.11
CA LYS A 77 10.44 0.33 -9.03
C LYS A 77 10.93 -1.02 -9.57
N VAL A 78 10.11 -1.65 -10.42
CA VAL A 78 10.41 -2.93 -11.07
C VAL A 78 10.23 -2.83 -12.58
N GLN A 79 11.14 -3.44 -13.35
CA GLN A 79 11.15 -3.36 -14.82
C GLN A 79 9.86 -3.94 -15.45
N LYS A 80 9.39 -3.31 -16.54
CA LYS A 80 8.19 -3.71 -17.30
C LYS A 80 8.14 -5.20 -17.70
N LYS A 81 9.29 -5.83 -17.93
CA LYS A 81 9.38 -7.25 -18.31
C LYS A 81 8.68 -8.19 -17.32
N HIS A 82 8.52 -7.78 -16.06
CA HIS A 82 7.83 -8.52 -15.02
C HIS A 82 6.29 -8.40 -15.04
N THR A 83 5.70 -7.78 -16.08
CA THR A 83 4.25 -7.59 -16.22
C THR A 83 3.44 -8.84 -15.91
N SER A 84 3.80 -9.99 -16.52
CA SER A 84 3.05 -11.23 -16.30
C SER A 84 3.17 -11.68 -14.85
N THR A 85 4.39 -11.72 -14.30
CA THR A 85 4.64 -12.15 -12.93
C THR A 85 3.87 -11.30 -11.92
N ILE A 86 3.89 -9.98 -12.08
CA ILE A 86 3.20 -9.06 -11.17
C ILE A 86 1.69 -9.28 -11.20
N LYS A 87 1.09 -9.32 -12.39
CA LYS A 87 -0.36 -9.51 -12.52
C LYS A 87 -0.81 -10.87 -12.02
N THR A 88 -0.09 -11.94 -12.36
CA THR A 88 -0.38 -13.29 -11.86
C THR A 88 -0.28 -13.36 -10.35
N PHE A 89 0.77 -12.79 -9.74
CA PHE A 89 0.92 -12.77 -8.29
C PHE A 89 -0.27 -12.07 -7.61
N LEU A 90 -0.67 -10.89 -8.11
CA LEU A 90 -1.81 -10.15 -7.57
C LEU A 90 -3.11 -10.94 -7.70
N GLU A 91 -3.35 -11.61 -8.83
CA GLU A 91 -4.55 -12.43 -9.06
C GLU A 91 -4.60 -13.66 -8.15
N GLU A 92 -3.45 -14.27 -7.84
CA GLU A 92 -3.38 -15.45 -6.97
C GLU A 92 -3.51 -15.12 -5.48
N HIS A 93 -3.01 -13.96 -5.05
CA HIS A 93 -2.86 -13.62 -3.63
C HIS A 93 -3.87 -12.59 -3.13
N LEU A 94 -4.64 -11.95 -4.02
CA LEU A 94 -5.80 -11.15 -3.64
C LEU A 94 -7.04 -12.00 -3.87
N HIS A 95 -7.73 -12.35 -2.79
CA HIS A 95 -8.91 -13.21 -2.83
C HIS A 95 -10.16 -12.47 -3.36
N THR A 96 -10.10 -11.93 -4.58
CA THR A 96 -11.21 -11.22 -5.21
C THR A 96 -12.16 -12.20 -5.89
N THR A 97 -13.43 -12.22 -5.51
CA THR A 97 -14.40 -13.17 -6.05
C THR A 97 -14.94 -12.77 -7.43
N GLU A 98 -15.17 -11.49 -7.74
CA GLU A 98 -15.87 -11.13 -8.99
C GLU A 98 -15.49 -9.78 -9.64
N THR A 99 -14.52 -9.03 -9.12
CA THR A 99 -14.07 -7.78 -9.77
C THR A 99 -12.60 -7.51 -9.42
N LYS A 100 -11.80 -7.10 -10.42
CA LYS A 100 -10.42 -6.67 -10.18
C LYS A 100 -10.45 -5.39 -9.36
N ASN A 101 -10.42 -5.53 -8.05
CA ASN A 101 -10.43 -4.43 -7.10
C ASN A 101 -9.02 -3.85 -6.86
N TYR A 102 -8.04 -4.32 -7.62
CA TYR A 102 -6.69 -3.79 -7.65
C TYR A 102 -6.41 -3.12 -9.00
N SER A 103 -5.53 -2.13 -9.02
CA SER A 103 -4.94 -1.60 -10.25
C SER A 103 -3.44 -1.93 -10.29
N ALA A 104 -2.94 -2.19 -11.50
CA ALA A 104 -1.52 -2.41 -11.73
C ALA A 104 -1.16 -1.91 -13.13
N MET A 105 -0.63 -0.69 -13.20
CA MET A 105 -0.26 -0.01 -14.45
C MET A 105 1.23 0.31 -14.45
N PHE A 106 1.91 0.08 -15.56
CA PHE A 106 3.31 0.48 -15.71
C PHE A 106 3.37 1.88 -16.31
N SER A 107 3.92 2.85 -15.56
CA SER A 107 4.27 4.17 -16.07
C SER A 107 5.56 4.06 -16.88
N GLY A 108 5.45 4.30 -18.20
CA GLY A 108 6.60 4.30 -19.09
C GLY A 108 7.48 5.55 -18.93
N GLU A 109 6.91 6.63 -18.42
CA GLU A 109 7.59 7.90 -18.16
C GLU A 109 8.48 7.79 -16.92
N ASP A 110 7.93 7.25 -15.83
CA ASP A 110 8.62 7.13 -14.54
C ASP A 110 9.40 5.81 -14.40
N GLY A 111 9.14 4.84 -15.26
CA GLY A 111 9.80 3.54 -15.25
C GLY A 111 9.41 2.66 -14.05
N LEU A 112 8.23 2.87 -13.46
CA LEU A 112 7.72 2.17 -12.29
C LEU A 112 6.29 1.66 -12.49
N TRP A 113 5.84 0.80 -11.57
CA TRP A 113 4.47 0.33 -11.49
C TRP A 113 3.66 1.16 -10.50
N GLU A 114 2.54 1.69 -10.95
CA GLU A 114 1.49 2.25 -10.10
C GLU A 114 0.58 1.11 -9.66
N LEU A 115 0.55 0.84 -8.36
CA LEU A 115 -0.25 -0.22 -7.76
C LEU A 115 -1.25 0.37 -6.78
N ASN A 116 -2.54 0.01 -6.94
CA ASN A 116 -3.56 0.23 -5.92
C ASN A 116 -4.01 -1.13 -5.42
N ILE A 117 -3.70 -1.44 -4.16
CA ILE A 117 -3.85 -2.77 -3.58
C ILE A 117 -4.94 -2.74 -2.51
N PRO A 118 -6.04 -3.49 -2.68
CA PRO A 118 -7.08 -3.63 -1.66
C PRO A 118 -6.58 -4.56 -0.54
N ILE A 119 -6.12 -3.98 0.56
CA ILE A 119 -5.49 -4.77 1.64
C ILE A 119 -6.49 -5.65 2.38
N ASP A 120 -7.79 -5.35 2.29
CA ASP A 120 -8.90 -6.18 2.78
C ASP A 120 -8.86 -7.62 2.25
N PHE A 121 -8.33 -7.81 1.04
CA PHE A 121 -8.28 -9.10 0.36
C PHE A 121 -6.94 -9.82 0.51
N ILE A 122 -6.02 -9.26 1.30
CA ILE A 122 -4.77 -9.93 1.67
C ILE A 122 -5.03 -10.84 2.86
N GLU A 123 -4.60 -12.10 2.75
CA GLU A 123 -4.69 -13.07 3.84
C GLU A 123 -4.10 -12.50 5.14
N GLY A 124 -4.89 -12.59 6.22
CA GLY A 124 -4.51 -12.12 7.55
C GLY A 124 -4.99 -10.71 7.90
N PHE A 125 -5.56 -9.94 6.96
CA PHE A 125 -6.15 -8.64 7.25
C PHE A 125 -7.31 -8.73 8.27
N SER A 126 -7.41 -7.73 9.14
CA SER A 126 -8.52 -7.56 10.09
C SER A 126 -8.72 -6.09 10.43
N GLU A 127 -9.98 -5.64 10.54
CA GLU A 127 -10.29 -4.27 10.97
C GLU A 127 -9.95 -3.99 12.45
N SER A 128 -9.61 -5.02 13.22
CA SER A 128 -9.09 -4.85 14.58
C SER A 128 -7.62 -4.39 14.60
N MET A 129 -6.96 -4.34 13.44
CA MET A 129 -5.56 -3.94 13.32
C MET A 129 -5.36 -2.44 13.61
N THR A 130 -4.17 -2.13 14.08
CA THR A 130 -3.59 -0.79 14.01
C THR A 130 -3.14 -0.46 12.60
N VAL A 131 -2.94 0.82 12.31
CA VAL A 131 -2.34 1.29 11.04
C VAL A 131 -0.97 0.64 10.81
N HIS A 132 -0.14 0.51 11.86
CA HIS A 132 1.17 -0.13 11.78
C HIS A 132 1.09 -1.59 11.33
N GLU A 133 0.15 -2.36 11.88
CA GLU A 133 -0.04 -3.78 11.54
C GLU A 133 -0.51 -3.94 10.09
N ALA A 134 -1.44 -3.09 9.65
CA ALA A 134 -1.94 -3.09 8.27
C ALA A 134 -0.85 -2.72 7.25
N LEU A 135 -0.03 -1.69 7.53
CA LEU A 135 1.12 -1.34 6.70
C LEU A 135 2.16 -2.46 6.67
N THR A 136 2.39 -3.10 7.81
CA THR A 136 3.31 -4.25 7.90
C THR A 136 2.83 -5.39 7.02
N LEU A 137 1.52 -5.70 7.03
CA LEU A 137 0.92 -6.70 6.16
C LEU A 137 1.11 -6.34 4.67
N ALA A 138 0.80 -5.10 4.29
CA ALA A 138 0.94 -4.63 2.92
C ALA A 138 2.39 -4.71 2.42
N LEU A 139 3.36 -4.28 3.23
CA LEU A 139 4.77 -4.32 2.87
C LEU A 139 5.32 -5.75 2.81
N GLN A 140 4.85 -6.66 3.67
CA GLN A 140 5.17 -8.08 3.57
C GLN A 140 4.62 -8.69 2.28
N PHE A 141 3.42 -8.28 1.86
CA PHE A 141 2.84 -8.67 0.59
C PHE A 141 3.69 -8.17 -0.60
N ILE A 142 4.11 -6.90 -0.60
CA ILE A 142 5.01 -6.37 -1.64
C ILE A 142 6.36 -7.07 -1.64
N GLN A 143 6.93 -7.37 -0.47
CA GLN A 143 8.19 -8.09 -0.39
C GLN A 143 8.10 -9.46 -1.09
N LYS A 144 7.00 -10.20 -0.88
CA LYS A 144 6.74 -11.47 -1.56
C LYS A 144 6.59 -11.28 -3.08
N LEU A 145 5.93 -10.22 -3.52
CA LEU A 145 5.82 -9.87 -4.94
C LEU A 145 7.21 -9.67 -5.55
N ILE A 146 8.07 -8.86 -4.92
CA ILE A 146 9.43 -8.58 -5.40
C ILE A 146 10.26 -9.86 -5.48
N GLN A 147 10.23 -10.69 -4.43
CA GLN A 147 10.93 -11.98 -4.41
C GLN A 147 10.47 -12.87 -5.57
N THR A 148 9.17 -12.90 -5.86
CA THR A 148 8.61 -13.64 -7.00
C THR A 148 9.12 -13.10 -8.34
N THR A 149 9.29 -11.78 -8.49
CA THR A 149 9.87 -11.19 -9.71
C THR A 149 11.36 -11.50 -9.87
N GLU A 150 12.10 -11.64 -8.76
CA GLU A 150 13.53 -11.94 -8.77
C GLU A 150 13.82 -13.42 -9.04
N GLN A 151 12.95 -14.33 -8.59
CA GLN A 151 13.08 -15.77 -8.87
C GLN A 151 12.77 -16.16 -10.32
N ASN A 152 11.93 -15.36 -11.00
CA ASN A 152 11.52 -15.59 -12.39
C ASN A 152 12.36 -14.77 -13.39
N ASN A 153 13.53 -14.27 -12.98
CA ASN A 153 14.39 -13.38 -13.75
C ASN A 153 15.53 -14.10 -14.49
#